data_AF-A0A6A7LKN0-F1
#
_entry.id   AF-A0A6A7LKN0-F1
#
_cell.length_a   1.000
_cell.length_b   1.000
_cell.length_c   1.000
_cell.angle_alpha   90.00
_cell.angle_beta   90.00
_cell.angle_gamma   90.00
#
_symmetry.space_group_name_H-M   'P 1'
#
loop_
_entity.id
_entity.type
_entity.pdbx_description
1 polymer ?
#
loop_
_entity_poly.entity_id
_entity_poly.type
_entity_poly.pdbx_seq_one_letter_code
_entity_poly.pdbx_strand_id
1 'polypeptide(L)'
;MAYRREDDDELSFSNAPIDCCVSIVDMVGSTRITANIEASHKIANYYSIFINNMATIGKKFGALISKFAGDSLVLYFPQTSNKNDKRAFKDVIECGITMLAAFNFINSKMSKEGLPSVGYRISSDYGRSDIARLHRSNTYDLFGSTVNICTEINRIATPNSMVIGDNLYQIIKTFPSFLEDYLYKLAGEHSIGDLKRAYPIYSVASKYTQLRQDQLMKYDTESINRFKGNVTLIRNSSRSGNILLVDDDSDILLTYKSFLEVEGYNVDTFSNPESALKHFAQTDSSYYDLVLLDIRMPRLNGLQLFYRMKSIEMDTKIIFVSALEAADELLSMLPGIKFDKHIIKKPIGREPFLERINTMISEPLA
;
A
#
# COMPACT_ATOMS: atom_id res chain seq x y z
N MET A 1 -3.59 -58.36 -6.38
CA MET A 1 -4.36 -57.34 -5.62
C MET A 1 -4.18 -56.02 -6.32
N ALA A 2 -5.22 -55.54 -7.00
CA ALA A 2 -5.22 -54.22 -7.62
C ALA A 2 -5.39 -53.17 -6.51
N TYR A 3 -4.41 -52.28 -6.36
CA TYR A 3 -4.62 -51.03 -5.62
C TYR A 3 -5.59 -50.18 -6.44
N ARG A 4 -6.87 -50.12 -6.04
CA ARG A 4 -7.72 -48.97 -6.38
C ARG A 4 -7.07 -47.76 -5.73
N ARG A 5 -6.56 -46.82 -6.54
CA ARG A 5 -6.49 -45.43 -6.11
C ARG A 5 -7.93 -44.93 -6.13
N GLU A 6 -8.51 -44.72 -4.95
CA GLU A 6 -9.69 -43.88 -4.85
C GLU A 6 -9.26 -42.45 -5.15
N ASP A 7 -10.04 -41.77 -5.99
CA ASP A 7 -9.82 -40.39 -6.46
C ASP A 7 -9.90 -39.42 -5.26
N ASP A 8 -8.74 -39.02 -4.73
CA ASP A 8 -8.61 -38.26 -3.48
C ASP A 8 -8.32 -36.74 -3.68
N ASP A 9 -8.45 -36.24 -4.92
CA ASP A 9 -8.18 -34.85 -5.32
C ASP A 9 -9.47 -34.03 -5.60
N GLU A 10 -10.60 -34.41 -4.99
CA GLU A 10 -11.89 -33.77 -5.27
C GLU A 10 -12.05 -32.36 -4.65
N LEU A 11 -12.48 -31.42 -5.48
CA LEU A 11 -12.89 -30.06 -5.08
C LEU A 11 -14.30 -30.10 -4.48
N SER A 12 -14.43 -29.61 -3.25
CA SER A 12 -15.72 -29.42 -2.60
C SER A 12 -16.08 -27.94 -2.58
N PHE A 13 -17.26 -27.58 -3.08
CA PHE A 13 -17.77 -26.21 -3.01
C PHE A 13 -18.54 -26.01 -1.71
N SER A 14 -18.41 -24.82 -1.12
CA SER A 14 -19.29 -24.42 -0.03
C SER A 14 -20.74 -24.36 -0.51
N ASN A 15 -21.68 -24.90 0.25
CA ASN A 15 -23.12 -24.85 -0.09
C ASN A 15 -23.73 -23.44 -0.07
N ALA A 16 -22.95 -22.41 0.29
CA ALA A 16 -23.38 -21.02 0.37
C ALA A 16 -22.38 -20.11 -0.38
N PRO A 17 -22.76 -19.58 -1.57
CA PRO A 17 -21.98 -18.55 -2.23
C PRO A 17 -21.86 -17.31 -1.34
N ILE A 18 -20.76 -16.59 -1.47
CA ILE A 18 -20.55 -15.31 -0.81
C ILE A 18 -20.51 -14.18 -1.83
N ASP A 19 -21.23 -13.09 -1.57
CA ASP A 19 -20.95 -11.84 -2.26
C ASP A 19 -19.73 -11.21 -1.60
N CYS A 20 -18.65 -10.95 -2.32
CA CYS A 20 -17.48 -10.28 -1.77
C CYS A 20 -16.70 -9.53 -2.84
N CYS A 21 -15.80 -8.66 -2.39
CA CYS A 21 -14.79 -8.06 -3.26
C CYS A 21 -13.69 -9.07 -3.56
N VAL A 22 -13.30 -9.11 -4.83
CA VAL A 22 -12.14 -9.82 -5.34
C VAL A 22 -11.16 -8.79 -5.88
N SER A 23 -9.87 -9.01 -5.66
CA SER A 23 -8.80 -8.22 -6.26
C SER A 23 -7.80 -9.14 -6.95
N ILE A 24 -7.35 -8.75 -8.14
CA ILE A 24 -6.25 -9.40 -8.86
C ILE A 24 -5.11 -8.40 -9.00
N VAL A 25 -3.91 -8.85 -8.63
CA VAL A 25 -2.67 -8.09 -8.78
C VAL A 25 -1.79 -8.84 -9.77
N ASP A 26 -1.55 -8.26 -10.94
CA ASP A 26 -0.92 -8.93 -12.08
C ASP A 26 0.40 -8.23 -12.48
N MET A 27 1.48 -8.99 -12.67
CA MET A 27 2.76 -8.40 -13.10
C MET A 27 2.73 -8.04 -14.59
N VAL A 28 3.25 -6.87 -14.94
CA VAL A 28 3.29 -6.42 -16.33
C VAL A 28 4.47 -7.07 -17.05
N GLY A 29 4.17 -7.97 -17.99
CA GLY A 29 5.16 -8.53 -18.91
C GLY A 29 6.16 -9.46 -18.24
N SER A 30 5.78 -10.10 -17.13
CA SER A 30 6.61 -11.01 -16.35
C SER A 30 7.32 -12.05 -17.22
N THR A 31 6.60 -12.70 -18.14
CA THR A 31 7.13 -13.76 -19.02
C THR A 31 8.32 -13.26 -19.84
N ARG A 32 8.22 -12.06 -20.41
CA ARG A 32 9.30 -11.44 -21.20
C ARG A 32 10.47 -11.03 -20.31
N ILE A 33 10.18 -10.51 -19.12
CA ILE A 33 11.21 -10.11 -18.17
C ILE A 33 12.01 -11.34 -17.71
N THR A 34 11.33 -12.39 -17.27
CA THR A 34 11.96 -13.61 -16.76
C THR A 34 12.70 -14.41 -17.83
N ALA A 35 12.28 -14.32 -19.09
CA ALA A 35 13.02 -14.94 -20.20
C ALA A 35 14.44 -14.37 -20.37
N ASN A 36 14.69 -13.14 -19.89
CA ASN A 36 16.00 -12.48 -19.95
C ASN A 36 16.80 -12.64 -18.64
N ILE A 37 16.31 -13.40 -17.67
CA ILE A 37 17.03 -13.68 -16.42
C ILE A 37 17.84 -14.97 -16.59
N GLU A 38 19.16 -14.85 -16.64
CA GLU A 38 20.07 -15.97 -16.96
C GLU A 38 20.04 -17.10 -15.91
N ALA A 39 19.78 -16.78 -14.64
CA ALA A 39 19.85 -17.74 -13.54
C ALA A 39 18.46 -18.13 -13.02
N SER A 40 18.14 -19.42 -13.01
CA SER A 40 16.82 -19.94 -12.59
C SER A 40 16.43 -19.56 -11.15
N HIS A 41 17.39 -19.53 -10.21
CA HIS A 41 17.12 -19.10 -8.83
C HIS A 41 16.73 -17.61 -8.74
N LYS A 42 17.22 -16.76 -9.66
CA LYS A 42 16.83 -15.34 -9.73
C LYS A 42 15.39 -15.15 -10.20
N ILE A 43 14.87 -16.06 -11.02
CA ILE A 43 13.45 -16.06 -11.43
C ILE A 43 12.55 -16.32 -10.21
N ALA A 44 12.90 -17.31 -9.39
CA ALA A 44 12.17 -17.60 -8.16
C ALA A 44 12.21 -16.40 -7.18
N ASN A 45 13.36 -15.74 -7.05
CA ASN A 45 13.49 -14.53 -6.24
C ASN A 45 12.64 -13.37 -6.77
N TYR A 46 12.61 -13.17 -8.10
CA TYR A 46 11.80 -12.13 -8.74
C TYR A 46 10.31 -12.29 -8.41
N TYR A 47 9.74 -13.49 -8.60
CA TYR A 47 8.35 -13.75 -8.22
C TYR A 47 8.15 -13.66 -6.70
N SER A 48 9.06 -14.21 -5.90
CA SER A 48 8.93 -14.22 -4.44
C SER A 48 8.93 -12.82 -3.84
N ILE A 49 9.83 -11.93 -4.29
CA ILE A 49 9.86 -10.54 -3.83
C ILE A 49 8.52 -9.88 -4.14
N PHE A 50 8.04 -9.99 -5.38
CA PHE A 50 6.78 -9.35 -5.75
C PHE A 50 5.59 -9.91 -4.96
N ILE A 51 5.35 -11.22 -5.07
CA ILE A 51 4.18 -11.89 -4.52
C ILE A 51 4.13 -11.74 -3.01
N ASN A 52 5.27 -11.91 -2.30
CA ASN A 52 5.27 -11.83 -0.84
C ASN A 52 4.98 -10.41 -0.33
N ASN A 53 5.46 -9.36 -0.99
CA ASN A 53 5.13 -7.99 -0.60
C ASN A 53 3.63 -7.70 -0.85
N MET A 54 3.07 -8.12 -1.99
CA MET A 54 1.63 -7.94 -2.28
C MET A 54 0.74 -8.73 -1.32
N ALA A 55 1.07 -10.00 -1.08
CA ALA A 55 0.38 -10.86 -0.12
C ALA A 55 0.40 -10.27 1.30
N THR A 56 1.54 -9.71 1.71
CA THR A 56 1.70 -9.06 3.02
C THR A 56 0.80 -7.85 3.14
N ILE A 57 0.76 -6.98 2.12
CA ILE A 57 -0.13 -5.81 2.11
C ILE A 57 -1.59 -6.26 2.15
N GLY A 58 -1.98 -7.22 1.30
CA GLY A 58 -3.34 -7.76 1.24
C GLY A 58 -3.87 -8.21 2.60
N LYS A 59 -3.08 -9.04 3.31
CA LYS A 59 -3.46 -9.57 4.62
C LYS A 59 -3.72 -8.47 5.67
N LYS A 60 -3.00 -7.34 5.60
CA LYS A 60 -3.21 -6.21 6.53
C LYS A 60 -4.52 -5.47 6.34
N PHE A 61 -5.09 -5.57 5.15
CA PHE A 61 -6.42 -5.04 4.84
C PHE A 61 -7.51 -6.11 4.95
N GLY A 62 -7.23 -7.22 5.65
CA GLY A 62 -8.19 -8.30 5.86
C GLY A 62 -8.40 -9.20 4.66
N ALA A 63 -7.61 -9.06 3.59
CA ALA A 63 -7.72 -9.91 2.41
C ALA A 63 -7.19 -11.33 2.69
N LEU A 64 -7.88 -12.33 2.14
CA LEU A 64 -7.43 -13.71 2.09
C LEU A 64 -6.90 -14.03 0.68
N ILE A 65 -5.81 -14.79 0.62
CA ILE A 65 -5.23 -15.25 -0.64
C ILE A 65 -6.02 -16.46 -1.11
N SER A 66 -6.64 -16.36 -2.28
CA SER A 66 -7.33 -17.49 -2.92
C SER A 66 -6.33 -18.36 -3.67
N LYS A 67 -5.58 -17.78 -4.60
CA LYS A 67 -4.58 -18.52 -5.40
C LYS A 67 -3.51 -17.62 -5.98
N PHE A 68 -2.41 -18.25 -6.35
CA PHE A 68 -1.38 -17.69 -7.24
C PHE A 68 -1.64 -18.27 -8.63
N ALA A 69 -1.74 -17.41 -9.64
CA ALA A 69 -1.99 -17.79 -11.03
C ALA A 69 -0.83 -17.29 -11.89
N GLY A 70 0.27 -18.05 -11.93
CA GLY A 70 1.49 -17.63 -12.61
C GLY A 70 2.09 -16.38 -11.96
N ASP A 71 1.97 -15.25 -12.65
CA ASP A 71 2.44 -13.92 -12.26
C ASP A 71 1.35 -13.04 -11.62
N SER A 72 0.16 -13.60 -11.43
CA SER A 72 -0.99 -12.97 -10.81
C SER A 72 -1.23 -13.48 -9.37
N LEU A 73 -1.62 -12.57 -8.49
CA LEU A 73 -2.10 -12.86 -7.13
C LEU A 73 -3.60 -12.56 -7.04
N VAL A 74 -4.39 -13.56 -6.64
CA VAL A 74 -5.84 -13.43 -6.44
C VAL A 74 -6.17 -13.32 -4.95
N LEU A 75 -6.84 -12.24 -4.57
CA LEU A 75 -7.25 -11.89 -3.22
C LEU A 75 -8.76 -11.75 -3.13
N TYR A 76 -9.35 -12.06 -1.98
CA TYR A 76 -10.74 -11.72 -1.69
C TYR A 76 -10.92 -11.17 -0.28
N PHE A 77 -11.96 -10.36 -0.07
CA PHE A 77 -12.20 -9.61 1.16
C PHE A 77 -13.50 -10.08 1.82
N PRO A 78 -13.46 -11.07 2.72
CA PRO A 78 -14.68 -11.70 3.25
C PRO A 78 -15.59 -10.74 4.03
N GLN A 79 -15.04 -9.69 4.65
CA GLN A 79 -15.81 -8.71 5.42
C GLN A 79 -16.78 -7.90 4.53
N THR A 80 -16.51 -7.80 3.23
CA THR A 80 -17.39 -7.13 2.26
C THR A 80 -18.67 -7.91 1.94
N SER A 81 -18.82 -9.12 2.48
CA SER A 81 -20.10 -9.84 2.49
C SER A 81 -21.20 -9.08 3.21
N ASN A 82 -20.84 -8.24 4.18
CA ASN A 82 -21.74 -7.24 4.72
C ASN A 82 -21.71 -5.97 3.85
N LYS A 83 -22.71 -5.79 2.99
CA LYS A 83 -22.86 -4.62 2.10
C LYS A 83 -22.90 -3.27 2.83
N ASN A 84 -23.24 -3.26 4.12
CA ASN A 84 -23.30 -2.05 4.94
C ASN A 84 -21.98 -1.75 5.66
N ASP A 85 -21.00 -2.66 5.61
CA ASP A 85 -19.70 -2.44 6.24
C ASP A 85 -18.82 -1.54 5.37
N LYS A 86 -19.07 -0.23 5.51
CA LYS A 86 -18.30 0.83 4.87
C LYS A 86 -16.79 0.66 5.04
N ARG A 87 -16.34 0.18 6.21
CA ARG A 87 -14.90 0.04 6.49
C ARG A 87 -14.31 -1.07 5.64
N ALA A 88 -14.99 -2.21 5.53
CA ALA A 88 -14.55 -3.33 4.69
C ALA A 88 -14.36 -2.92 3.23
N PHE A 89 -15.28 -2.15 2.64
CA PHE A 89 -15.10 -1.64 1.27
C PHE A 89 -13.97 -0.60 1.17
N LYS A 90 -13.70 0.15 2.24
CA LYS A 90 -12.58 1.11 2.27
C LYS A 90 -11.26 0.36 2.24
N ASP A 91 -11.17 -0.71 3.01
CA ASP A 91 -9.99 -1.56 3.09
C ASP A 91 -9.63 -2.17 1.72
N VAL A 92 -10.60 -2.48 0.85
CA VAL A 92 -10.35 -2.94 -0.53
C VAL A 92 -9.62 -1.87 -1.36
N ILE A 93 -10.14 -0.64 -1.38
CA ILE A 93 -9.53 0.46 -2.13
C ILE A 93 -8.17 0.81 -1.55
N GLU A 94 -8.07 0.88 -0.23
CA GLU A 94 -6.83 1.19 0.47
C GLU A 94 -5.76 0.13 0.30
N CYS A 95 -6.15 -1.14 0.22
CA CYS A 95 -5.26 -2.23 -0.12
C CYS A 95 -4.62 -1.98 -1.49
N GLY A 96 -5.42 -1.68 -2.51
CA GLY A 96 -4.92 -1.41 -3.86
C GLY A 96 -4.01 -0.17 -3.91
N ILE A 97 -4.43 0.94 -3.31
CA ILE A 97 -3.60 2.17 -3.24
C ILE A 97 -2.28 1.91 -2.50
N THR A 98 -2.30 1.15 -1.40
CA THR A 98 -1.10 0.78 -0.65
C THR A 98 -0.19 -0.13 -1.46
N MET A 99 -0.75 -1.07 -2.21
CA MET A 99 0.02 -1.92 -3.13
C MET A 99 0.70 -1.07 -4.21
N LEU A 100 0.02 -0.08 -4.80
CA LEU A 100 0.65 0.85 -5.75
C LEU A 100 1.77 1.66 -5.11
N ALA A 101 1.56 2.16 -3.89
CA ALA A 101 2.57 2.90 -3.13
C ALA A 101 3.84 2.10 -2.86
N ALA A 102 3.73 0.77 -2.76
CA ALA A 102 4.86 -0.11 -2.54
C ALA A 102 5.77 -0.27 -3.76
N PHE A 103 5.42 0.29 -4.92
CA PHE A 103 6.16 0.16 -6.18
C PHE A 103 7.65 0.49 -6.04
N ASN A 104 7.98 1.66 -5.48
CA ASN A 104 9.37 2.10 -5.31
C ASN A 104 10.14 1.19 -4.35
N PHE A 105 9.50 0.78 -3.25
CA PHE A 105 10.11 -0.11 -2.26
C PHE A 105 10.42 -1.49 -2.84
N ILE A 106 9.49 -2.05 -3.61
CA ILE A 106 9.68 -3.36 -4.27
C ILE A 106 10.79 -3.25 -5.31
N ASN A 107 10.80 -2.21 -6.12
CA ASN A 107 11.85 -2.02 -7.13
C ASN A 107 13.23 -1.74 -6.53
N SER A 108 13.30 -1.07 -5.37
CA SER A 108 14.54 -0.96 -4.60
C SER A 108 15.04 -2.34 -4.14
N LYS A 109 14.15 -3.24 -3.68
CA LYS A 109 14.52 -4.63 -3.37
C LYS A 109 14.99 -5.40 -4.60
N MET A 110 14.28 -5.29 -5.72
CA MET A 110 14.68 -5.93 -6.98
C MET A 110 16.10 -5.48 -7.37
N SER A 111 16.37 -4.17 -7.35
CA SER A 111 17.68 -3.62 -7.69
C SER A 111 18.80 -4.11 -6.79
N LYS A 112 18.56 -4.25 -5.48
CA LYS A 112 19.56 -4.77 -4.51
C LYS A 112 19.92 -6.23 -4.79
N GLU A 113 18.98 -7.01 -5.31
CA GLU A 113 19.18 -8.41 -5.70
C GLU A 113 19.70 -8.55 -7.15
N GLY A 114 20.00 -7.43 -7.83
CA GLY A 114 20.43 -7.41 -9.22
C GLY A 114 19.36 -7.94 -10.19
N LEU A 115 18.08 -7.69 -9.87
CA LEU A 115 16.91 -8.09 -10.64
C LEU A 115 16.32 -6.90 -11.42
N PRO A 116 15.67 -7.14 -12.57
CA PRO A 116 14.99 -6.10 -13.32
C PRO A 116 13.82 -5.48 -12.54
N SER A 117 13.43 -4.26 -12.93
CA SER A 117 12.25 -3.61 -12.38
C SER A 117 10.97 -4.41 -12.67
N VAL A 118 10.01 -4.35 -11.74
CA VAL A 118 8.68 -4.92 -11.87
C VAL A 118 7.64 -3.80 -11.93
N GLY A 119 6.77 -3.87 -12.94
CA GLY A 119 5.50 -3.14 -12.97
C GLY A 119 4.34 -4.11 -12.77
N TYR A 120 3.18 -3.61 -12.34
CA TYR A 120 2.01 -4.45 -12.08
C TYR A 120 0.69 -3.68 -12.22
N ARG A 121 -0.42 -4.39 -12.35
CA ARG A 121 -1.77 -3.83 -12.47
C ARG A 121 -2.65 -4.39 -11.37
N ILE A 122 -3.59 -3.57 -10.89
CA ILE A 122 -4.56 -3.99 -9.89
C ILE A 122 -5.95 -3.82 -10.45
N SER A 123 -6.77 -4.85 -10.30
CA SER A 123 -8.20 -4.81 -10.62
C SER A 123 -9.00 -5.30 -9.44
N SER A 124 -10.10 -4.63 -9.11
CA SER A 124 -11.03 -5.11 -8.09
C SER A 124 -12.48 -5.03 -8.55
N ASP A 125 -13.29 -5.99 -8.13
CA ASP A 125 -14.73 -5.94 -8.36
C ASP A 125 -15.50 -6.65 -7.25
N TYR A 126 -16.81 -6.42 -7.21
CA TYR A 126 -17.71 -6.99 -6.22
C TYR A 126 -18.76 -7.89 -6.87
N GLY A 127 -18.99 -9.05 -6.27
CA GLY A 127 -20.10 -9.89 -6.67
C GLY A 127 -20.03 -11.30 -6.10
N ARG A 128 -20.95 -12.13 -6.58
CA ARG A 128 -21.11 -13.51 -6.11
C ARG A 128 -19.93 -14.38 -6.50
N SER A 129 -19.37 -15.05 -5.50
CA SER A 129 -18.27 -15.99 -5.63
C SER A 129 -18.52 -17.23 -4.79
N ASP A 130 -18.24 -18.40 -5.36
CA ASP A 130 -18.29 -19.68 -4.66
C ASP A 130 -16.90 -20.00 -4.11
N ILE A 131 -16.85 -20.36 -2.83
CA ILE A 131 -15.62 -20.80 -2.20
C ILE A 131 -15.50 -22.30 -2.42
N ALA A 132 -14.41 -22.72 -3.04
CA ALA A 132 -14.04 -24.13 -3.11
C ALA A 132 -12.97 -24.44 -2.07
N ARG A 133 -13.03 -25.65 -1.51
CA ARG A 133 -12.03 -26.19 -0.61
C ARG A 133 -11.58 -27.55 -1.15
N LEU A 134 -10.28 -27.73 -1.21
CA LEU A 134 -9.67 -29.03 -1.48
C LEU A 134 -9.69 -29.86 -0.19
N HIS A 135 -10.14 -31.11 -0.26
CA HIS A 135 -10.60 -31.91 0.89
C HIS A 135 -9.61 -32.04 2.06
N ARG A 136 -8.29 -31.89 1.82
CA ARG A 136 -7.23 -32.02 2.82
C ARG A 136 -6.36 -30.79 3.06
N SER A 137 -6.57 -29.69 2.33
CA SER A 137 -5.81 -28.47 2.57
C SER A 137 -6.68 -27.41 3.25
N ASN A 138 -6.06 -26.57 4.08
CA ASN A 138 -6.68 -25.34 4.57
C ASN A 138 -6.70 -24.23 3.49
N THR A 139 -6.54 -24.59 2.21
CA THR A 139 -6.53 -23.63 1.10
C THR A 139 -7.94 -23.50 0.53
N TYR A 140 -8.46 -22.30 0.60
CA TYR A 140 -9.72 -21.92 -0.02
C TYR A 140 -9.42 -21.29 -1.37
N ASP A 141 -10.13 -21.74 -2.39
CA ASP A 141 -10.07 -21.16 -3.71
C ASP A 141 -11.38 -20.47 -4.06
N LEU A 142 -11.32 -19.47 -4.94
CA LEU A 142 -12.47 -18.68 -5.35
C LEU A 142 -12.83 -18.98 -6.81
N PHE A 143 -14.11 -19.19 -7.04
CA PHE A 143 -14.70 -19.37 -8.35
C PHE A 143 -15.90 -18.44 -8.51
N GLY A 144 -16.15 -17.96 -9.72
CA GLY A 144 -17.33 -17.16 -10.01
C GLY A 144 -17.08 -16.03 -10.99
N SER A 145 -18.19 -15.42 -11.42
CA SER A 145 -18.18 -14.34 -12.41
C SER A 145 -17.31 -13.15 -11.99
N THR A 146 -17.22 -12.85 -10.68
CA THR A 146 -16.42 -11.73 -10.16
C THR A 146 -14.91 -11.91 -10.43
N VAL A 147 -14.39 -13.13 -10.32
CA VAL A 147 -12.97 -13.43 -10.62
C VAL A 147 -12.70 -13.18 -12.10
N ASN A 148 -13.59 -13.68 -12.96
CA ASN A 148 -13.47 -13.51 -14.42
C ASN A 148 -13.55 -12.03 -14.82
N ILE A 149 -14.48 -11.26 -14.23
CA ILE A 149 -14.56 -9.82 -14.47
C ILE A 149 -13.27 -9.14 -14.03
N CYS A 150 -12.73 -9.45 -12.85
CA CYS A 150 -11.46 -8.90 -12.40
C CYS A 150 -10.33 -9.20 -13.41
N THR A 151 -10.23 -10.44 -13.91
CA THR A 151 -9.22 -10.82 -14.90
C THR A 151 -9.36 -10.01 -16.19
N GLU A 152 -10.59 -9.82 -16.68
CA GLU A 152 -10.83 -9.09 -17.92
C GLU A 152 -10.56 -7.58 -17.77
N ILE A 153 -11.05 -6.95 -16.69
CA ILE A 153 -10.83 -5.51 -16.47
C ILE A 153 -9.36 -5.20 -16.13
N ASN A 154 -8.60 -6.15 -15.58
CA ASN A 154 -7.19 -5.96 -15.27
C ASN A 154 -6.38 -5.53 -16.51
N ARG A 155 -6.72 -6.09 -17.69
CA ARG A 155 -6.06 -5.76 -18.97
C ARG A 155 -6.24 -4.30 -19.38
N ILE A 156 -7.26 -3.63 -18.87
CA ILE A 156 -7.59 -2.23 -19.16
C ILE A 156 -6.78 -1.28 -18.25
N ALA A 157 -6.30 -1.76 -17.10
CA ALA A 157 -5.43 -0.96 -16.24
C ALA A 157 -4.11 -0.64 -16.95
N THR A 158 -3.69 0.63 -16.88
CA THR A 158 -2.32 0.98 -17.26
C THR A 158 -1.33 0.40 -16.24
N PRO A 159 -0.07 0.12 -16.62
CA PRO A 159 0.95 -0.30 -15.65
C PRO A 159 1.01 0.62 -14.42
N ASN A 160 1.13 0.02 -13.24
CA ASN A 160 1.17 0.65 -11.93
C ASN A 160 -0.07 1.51 -11.62
N SER A 161 -1.24 1.03 -12.05
CA SER A 161 -2.53 1.65 -11.72
C SER A 161 -3.52 0.62 -11.21
N MET A 162 -4.61 1.14 -10.63
CA MET A 162 -5.74 0.35 -10.16
C MET A 162 -6.99 0.71 -10.95
N VAL A 163 -7.75 -0.31 -11.34
CA VAL A 163 -9.11 -0.16 -11.87
C VAL A 163 -10.12 -0.92 -11.02
N ILE A 164 -11.37 -0.48 -11.04
CA ILE A 164 -12.49 -1.18 -10.43
C ILE A 164 -13.65 -1.36 -11.41
N GLY A 165 -14.36 -2.47 -11.25
CA GLY A 165 -15.60 -2.75 -11.99
C GLY A 165 -16.78 -1.91 -11.50
N ASP A 166 -17.82 -1.81 -12.33
CA ASP A 166 -19.01 -1.02 -12.02
C ASP A 166 -19.70 -1.50 -10.74
N ASN A 167 -19.83 -2.81 -10.49
CA ASN A 167 -20.49 -3.32 -9.28
C ASN A 167 -19.84 -2.78 -8.00
N LEU A 168 -18.50 -2.82 -7.92
CA LEU A 168 -17.78 -2.24 -6.79
C LEU A 168 -17.95 -0.72 -6.74
N TYR A 169 -17.87 -0.03 -7.88
CA TYR A 169 -18.08 1.42 -7.94
C TYR A 169 -19.49 1.83 -7.46
N GLN A 170 -20.53 1.09 -7.85
CA GLN A 170 -21.91 1.33 -7.44
C GLN A 170 -22.11 1.19 -5.92
N ILE A 171 -21.31 0.35 -5.24
CA ILE A 171 -21.29 0.28 -3.77
C ILE A 171 -20.53 1.46 -3.19
N ILE A 172 -19.33 1.75 -3.70
CA ILE A 172 -18.48 2.84 -3.20
C ILE A 172 -19.19 4.19 -3.22
N LYS A 173 -19.92 4.50 -4.31
CA LYS A 173 -20.65 5.76 -4.43
C LYS A 173 -21.73 5.97 -3.35
N THR A 174 -22.16 4.91 -2.67
CA THR A 174 -23.12 5.01 -1.56
C THR A 174 -22.48 5.55 -0.28
N PHE A 175 -21.15 5.64 -0.22
CA PHE A 175 -20.37 6.15 0.91
C PHE A 175 -19.72 7.50 0.55
N PRO A 176 -20.31 8.65 0.93
CA PRO A 176 -19.83 9.97 0.51
C PRO A 176 -18.34 10.24 0.77
N SER A 177 -17.80 9.75 1.91
CA SER A 177 -16.39 9.98 2.26
C SER A 177 -15.39 9.33 1.30
N PHE A 178 -15.78 8.31 0.53
CA PHE A 178 -14.87 7.71 -0.46
C PHE A 178 -14.65 8.66 -1.64
N LEU A 179 -15.70 9.39 -2.02
CA LEU A 179 -15.61 10.41 -3.05
C LEU A 179 -14.83 11.64 -2.58
N GLU A 180 -14.58 11.78 -1.28
CA GLU A 180 -13.70 12.81 -0.71
C GLU A 180 -12.22 12.40 -0.80
N ASP A 181 -11.89 11.15 -0.48
CA ASP A 181 -10.50 10.66 -0.39
C ASP A 181 -9.91 10.20 -1.74
N TYR A 182 -10.74 9.72 -2.67
CA TYR A 182 -10.28 9.13 -3.94
C TYR A 182 -10.95 9.74 -5.17
N LEU A 183 -10.32 9.49 -6.31
CA LEU A 183 -10.79 9.87 -7.64
C LEU A 183 -11.14 8.62 -8.41
N TYR A 184 -12.27 8.70 -9.09
CA TYR A 184 -12.79 7.65 -9.96
C TYR A 184 -13.00 8.27 -11.34
N LYS A 185 -12.26 7.79 -12.34
CA LYS A 185 -12.40 8.26 -13.74
C LYS A 185 -12.76 7.07 -14.61
N LEU A 186 -13.72 7.24 -15.51
CA LEU A 186 -14.06 6.20 -16.49
C LEU A 186 -12.81 5.88 -17.32
N ALA A 187 -12.35 4.65 -17.25
CA ALA A 187 -11.13 4.16 -17.90
C ALA A 187 -11.46 3.30 -19.13
N GLY A 188 -12.65 2.72 -19.19
CA GLY A 188 -13.12 1.92 -20.31
C GLY A 188 -14.42 1.20 -20.00
N GLU A 189 -14.80 0.30 -20.90
CA GLU A 189 -15.98 -0.55 -20.76
C GLU A 189 -15.63 -1.97 -21.19
N HIS A 190 -16.20 -2.97 -20.51
CA HIS A 190 -16.13 -4.38 -20.89
C HIS A 190 -17.50 -4.86 -21.34
N SER A 191 -17.58 -5.69 -22.38
CA SER A 191 -18.85 -6.28 -22.82
C SER A 191 -19.10 -7.58 -22.07
N ILE A 192 -20.16 -7.63 -21.25
CA ILE A 192 -20.52 -8.87 -20.54
C ILE A 192 -21.54 -9.67 -21.36
N GLY A 193 -21.14 -10.89 -21.75
CA GLY A 193 -21.97 -11.85 -22.47
C GLY A 193 -22.30 -11.46 -23.92
N ASP A 194 -23.12 -12.28 -24.58
CA ASP A 194 -23.48 -12.10 -26.01
C ASP A 194 -24.36 -10.87 -26.26
N LEU A 195 -24.94 -10.27 -25.20
CA LEU A 195 -25.92 -9.18 -25.27
C LEU A 195 -25.33 -7.77 -25.29
N LYS A 196 -24.00 -7.59 -25.45
CA LYS A 196 -23.32 -6.27 -25.61
C LYS A 196 -23.71 -5.21 -24.57
N ARG A 197 -24.04 -5.59 -23.33
CA ARG A 197 -24.24 -4.59 -22.27
C ARG A 197 -22.88 -4.08 -21.82
N ALA A 198 -22.64 -2.79 -21.99
CA ALA A 198 -21.42 -2.14 -21.52
C ALA A 198 -21.34 -2.21 -19.99
N TYR A 199 -20.22 -2.71 -19.49
CA TYR A 199 -19.85 -2.75 -18.08
C TYR A 199 -18.76 -1.71 -17.82
N PRO A 200 -19.10 -0.55 -17.23
CA PRO A 200 -18.14 0.52 -16.97
C PRO A 200 -16.99 0.09 -16.06
N ILE A 201 -15.82 0.67 -16.31
CA ILE A 201 -14.60 0.42 -15.54
C ILE A 201 -13.99 1.76 -15.15
N TYR A 202 -13.60 1.89 -13.89
CA TYR A 202 -13.11 3.15 -13.35
C TYR A 202 -11.67 3.00 -12.86
N SER A 203 -10.77 3.87 -13.31
CA SER A 203 -9.45 4.02 -12.68
C SER A 203 -9.61 4.66 -11.31
N VAL A 204 -8.83 4.19 -10.33
CA VAL A 204 -8.84 4.71 -8.96
C VAL A 204 -7.49 5.34 -8.63
N ALA A 205 -7.53 6.55 -8.05
CA ALA A 205 -6.34 7.23 -7.55
C ALA A 205 -6.62 7.95 -6.23
N SER A 206 -5.60 8.07 -5.38
CA SER A 206 -5.65 8.89 -4.16
C SER A 206 -5.65 10.38 -4.51
N LYS A 207 -6.55 11.17 -3.90
CA LYS A 207 -6.50 12.64 -4.06
C LYS A 207 -5.27 13.27 -3.46
N TYR A 208 -4.67 12.65 -2.45
CA TYR A 208 -3.46 13.15 -1.81
C TYR A 208 -2.25 13.14 -2.77
N THR A 209 -2.16 12.13 -3.64
CA THR A 209 -1.14 12.08 -4.69
C THR A 209 -1.37 13.16 -5.74
N GLN A 210 -2.62 13.42 -6.14
CA GLN A 210 -2.93 14.49 -7.10
C GLN A 210 -2.72 15.89 -6.51
N LEU A 211 -3.07 16.12 -5.24
CA LEU A 211 -2.84 17.40 -4.56
C LEU A 211 -1.38 17.83 -4.60
N ARG A 212 -0.44 16.90 -4.40
CA ARG A 212 0.99 17.20 -4.53
C ARG A 212 1.41 17.47 -5.97
N GLN A 213 0.91 16.71 -6.95
CA GLN A 213 1.18 16.98 -8.38
C GLN A 213 0.67 18.36 -8.81
N ASP A 214 -0.53 18.75 -8.39
CA ASP A 214 -1.11 20.06 -8.68
C ASP A 214 -0.31 21.19 -8.00
N GLN A 215 0.24 20.97 -6.80
CA GLN A 215 1.15 21.92 -6.14
C GLN A 215 2.49 22.04 -6.86
N LEU A 216 3.14 20.93 -7.24
CA LEU A 216 4.39 20.93 -8.01
C LEU A 216 4.24 21.69 -9.34
N MET A 217 3.11 21.49 -10.05
CA MET A 217 2.81 22.20 -11.30
C MET A 217 2.58 23.71 -11.10
N LYS A 218 2.00 24.13 -9.96
CA LYS A 218 1.87 25.55 -9.61
C LYS A 218 3.23 26.19 -9.33
N TYR A 219 4.12 25.49 -8.63
CA TYR A 219 5.49 25.94 -8.39
C TYR A 219 6.28 26.11 -9.69
N ASP A 220 6.16 25.18 -10.64
CA ASP A 220 6.82 25.30 -11.94
C ASP A 220 6.31 26.52 -12.73
N THR A 221 4.99 26.76 -12.71
CA THR A 221 4.39 27.89 -13.44
C THR A 221 4.77 29.26 -12.86
N GLU A 222 4.93 29.36 -11.53
CA GLU A 222 5.37 30.59 -10.87
C GLU A 222 6.90 30.81 -10.92
N SER A 223 7.68 29.74 -11.05
CA SER A 223 9.15 29.78 -11.09
C SER A 223 9.69 30.15 -12.48
N ILE A 224 9.01 29.73 -13.55
CA ILE A 224 9.36 30.10 -14.93
C ILE A 224 9.25 31.62 -15.17
N ASN A 225 8.37 32.32 -14.44
CA ASN A 225 8.25 33.77 -14.52
C ASN A 225 9.29 34.54 -13.68
N ARG A 226 10.11 33.87 -12.85
CA ARG A 226 11.02 34.53 -11.90
C ARG A 226 12.50 34.23 -12.07
N PHE A 227 12.93 33.24 -12.85
CA PHE A 227 14.35 32.88 -12.93
C PHE A 227 15.05 33.29 -14.24
N LYS A 228 15.55 34.54 -14.25
CA LYS A 228 16.85 34.91 -14.83
C LYS A 228 17.79 35.25 -13.67
N GLY A 229 18.62 34.31 -13.24
CA GLY A 229 19.66 34.58 -12.25
C GLY A 229 20.23 33.33 -11.61
N ASN A 230 21.53 33.08 -11.84
CA ASN A 230 22.28 32.00 -11.19
C ASN A 230 22.39 32.25 -9.68
N VAL A 231 22.06 31.27 -8.84
CA VAL A 231 22.54 31.23 -7.46
C VAL A 231 22.92 29.79 -7.07
N THR A 232 24.20 29.60 -6.81
CA THR A 232 24.77 28.47 -6.09
C THR A 232 24.50 28.69 -4.60
N LEU A 233 23.64 27.87 -3.97
CA LEU A 233 23.37 27.96 -2.53
C LEU A 233 24.32 27.05 -1.75
N ILE A 234 25.29 27.67 -1.09
CA ILE A 234 26.09 27.08 -0.01
C ILE A 234 25.21 27.05 1.24
N ARG A 235 24.86 25.84 1.75
CA ARG A 235 24.16 25.67 3.02
C ARG A 235 25.15 25.74 4.18
N ASN A 236 25.07 26.81 4.97
CA ASN A 236 25.76 26.93 6.26
C ASN A 236 25.04 26.12 7.36
N SER A 237 25.85 25.62 8.28
CA SER A 237 25.58 24.70 9.39
C SER A 237 24.94 25.37 10.62
N SER A 238 23.65 25.13 10.84
CA SER A 238 22.93 25.08 12.14
C SER A 238 21.41 24.91 11.91
N ARG A 239 20.96 23.79 11.32
CA ARG A 239 19.52 23.55 11.13
C ARG A 239 18.91 22.82 12.33
N SER A 240 17.97 23.48 13.00
CA SER A 240 16.90 22.83 13.78
C SER A 240 16.12 21.91 12.84
N GLY A 241 16.21 20.60 13.02
CA GLY A 241 15.49 19.64 12.16
C GLY A 241 13.98 19.74 12.35
N ASN A 242 13.23 19.54 11.28
CA ASN A 242 11.76 19.50 11.32
C ASN A 242 11.28 18.04 11.43
N ILE A 243 10.48 17.74 12.45
CA ILE A 243 9.99 16.40 12.76
C ILE A 243 8.46 16.39 12.70
N LEU A 244 7.91 15.43 11.96
CA LEU A 244 6.48 15.11 12.00
C LEU A 244 6.26 13.95 12.98
N LEU A 245 5.46 14.14 14.02
CA LEU A 245 5.14 13.11 15.01
C LEU A 245 3.65 12.78 15.01
N VAL A 246 3.31 11.50 14.83
CA VAL A 246 1.93 11.02 14.73
C VAL A 246 1.70 9.84 15.68
N ASP A 247 0.74 10.00 16.58
CA ASP A 247 0.38 9.03 17.63
C ASP A 247 -1.04 9.34 18.12
N ASP A 248 -1.91 8.35 18.27
CA ASP A 248 -3.29 8.62 18.71
C ASP A 248 -3.41 8.96 20.19
N ASP A 249 -2.35 8.74 20.98
CA ASP A 249 -2.25 9.13 22.39
C ASP A 249 -1.65 10.54 22.54
N SER A 250 -2.47 11.48 23.02
CA SER A 250 -2.06 12.87 23.23
C SER A 250 -0.97 13.04 24.30
N ASP A 251 -0.89 12.16 25.30
CA ASP A 251 0.10 12.25 26.36
C ASP A 251 1.48 11.83 25.83
N ILE A 252 1.51 10.84 24.92
CA ILE A 252 2.72 10.44 24.21
C ILE A 252 3.19 11.57 23.29
N LEU A 253 2.28 12.17 22.50
CA LEU A 253 2.59 13.32 21.67
C LEU A 253 3.21 14.46 22.48
N LEU A 254 2.61 14.82 23.61
CA LEU A 254 3.09 15.88 24.48
C LEU A 254 4.49 15.57 25.05
N THR A 255 4.68 14.33 25.52
CA THR A 255 5.94 13.88 26.12
C THR A 255 7.09 13.94 25.11
N TYR A 256 6.93 13.32 23.95
CA TYR A 256 7.99 13.28 22.94
C TYR A 256 8.20 14.61 22.25
N LYS A 257 7.15 15.40 22.04
CA LYS A 257 7.29 16.79 21.59
C LYS A 257 8.16 17.59 22.55
N SER A 258 7.89 17.51 23.85
CA SER A 258 8.69 18.20 24.86
C SER A 258 10.16 17.75 24.84
N PHE A 259 10.43 16.46 24.68
CA PHE A 259 11.82 15.98 24.58
C PHE A 259 12.54 16.59 23.38
N LEU A 260 11.90 16.62 22.22
CA LEU A 260 12.48 17.07 20.96
C LEU A 260 12.64 18.60 20.89
N GLU A 261 11.65 19.37 21.35
CA GLU A 261 11.72 20.84 21.32
C GLU A 261 12.82 21.37 22.25
N VAL A 262 13.09 20.70 23.38
CA VAL A 262 14.21 21.05 24.28
C VAL A 262 15.57 20.87 23.59
N GLU A 263 15.69 19.90 22.68
CA GLU A 263 16.90 19.70 21.86
C GLU A 263 16.94 20.63 20.62
N GLY A 264 15.96 21.51 20.46
CA GLY A 264 15.92 22.51 19.40
C GLY A 264 15.32 22.00 18.08
N TYR A 265 14.58 20.89 18.08
CA TYR A 265 13.81 20.45 16.92
C TYR A 265 12.48 21.20 16.80
N ASN A 266 12.02 21.44 15.57
CA ASN A 266 10.65 21.89 15.32
C ASN A 266 9.75 20.67 15.15
N VAL A 267 8.67 20.58 15.93
CA VAL A 267 7.83 19.36 15.96
C VAL A 267 6.37 19.67 15.68
N ASP A 268 5.89 19.16 14.56
CA ASP A 268 4.46 19.11 14.23
C ASP A 268 3.86 17.80 14.75
N THR A 269 2.80 17.89 15.55
CA THR A 269 2.14 16.73 16.15
C THR A 269 0.72 16.54 15.63
N PHE A 270 0.34 15.29 15.40
CA PHE A 270 -1.01 14.92 14.98
C PHE A 270 -1.51 13.69 15.73
N SER A 271 -2.64 13.83 16.41
CA SER A 271 -3.36 12.68 17.01
C SER A 271 -4.29 11.97 16.03
N ASN A 272 -4.53 12.58 14.87
CA ASN A 272 -5.32 12.01 13.81
C ASN A 272 -4.45 11.73 12.58
N PRO A 273 -4.26 10.46 12.17
CA PRO A 273 -3.38 10.09 11.07
C PRO A 273 -3.86 10.59 9.70
N GLU A 274 -5.17 10.75 9.49
CA GLU A 274 -5.69 11.33 8.24
C GLU A 274 -5.35 12.83 8.10
N SER A 275 -5.42 13.57 9.21
CA SER A 275 -5.02 14.99 9.27
C SER A 275 -3.52 15.15 9.03
N ALA A 276 -2.70 14.26 9.61
CA ALA A 276 -1.27 14.21 9.36
C ALA A 276 -0.95 13.97 7.87
N LEU A 277 -1.64 13.01 7.24
CA LEU A 277 -1.47 12.72 5.82
C LEU A 277 -1.85 13.90 4.94
N LYS A 278 -2.97 14.57 5.24
CA LYS A 278 -3.43 15.76 4.51
C LYS A 278 -2.41 16.88 4.61
N HIS A 279 -1.90 17.14 5.81
CA HIS A 279 -0.85 18.13 6.03
C HIS A 279 0.42 17.78 5.24
N PHE A 280 0.90 16.55 5.38
CA PHE A 280 2.07 16.05 4.66
C PHE A 280 1.94 16.19 3.14
N ALA A 281 0.76 15.91 2.58
CA ALA A 281 0.49 16.04 1.15
C ALA A 281 0.55 17.49 0.63
N GLN A 282 0.32 18.46 1.51
CA GLN A 282 0.30 19.90 1.19
C GLN A 282 1.63 20.61 1.48
N THR A 283 2.54 19.91 2.16
CA THR A 283 3.84 20.41 2.60
C THR A 283 4.92 19.95 1.61
N ASP A 284 5.94 20.81 1.41
CA ASP A 284 7.07 20.53 0.52
C ASP A 284 7.76 19.21 0.89
N SER A 285 8.12 18.40 -0.12
CA SER A 285 8.70 17.06 0.07
C SER A 285 10.01 17.03 0.86
N SER A 286 10.69 18.18 0.98
CA SER A 286 11.96 18.33 1.72
C SER A 286 11.80 19.08 3.06
N TYR A 287 10.57 19.38 3.48
CA TYR A 287 10.31 20.14 4.70
C TYR A 287 10.64 19.34 5.96
N TYR A 288 10.19 18.08 6.03
CA TYR A 288 10.46 17.19 7.17
C TYR A 288 11.74 16.41 6.96
N ASP A 289 12.60 16.43 7.98
CA ASP A 289 13.84 15.64 8.04
C ASP A 289 13.59 14.23 8.60
N LEU A 290 12.55 14.09 9.43
CA LEU A 290 12.16 12.83 10.07
C LEU A 290 10.65 12.76 10.33
N VAL A 291 10.07 11.58 10.10
CA VAL A 291 8.70 11.22 10.51
C VAL A 291 8.76 10.17 11.62
N LEU A 292 8.01 10.40 12.69
CA LEU A 292 7.80 9.48 13.80
C LEU A 292 6.34 9.00 13.79
N LEU A 293 6.13 7.70 13.63
CA LEU A 293 4.78 7.12 13.57
C LEU A 293 4.57 6.07 14.67
N ASP A 294 3.46 6.13 15.38
CA ASP A 294 2.95 4.95 16.08
C ASP A 294 2.48 3.88 15.08
N ILE A 295 2.60 2.59 15.43
CA ILE A 295 2.18 1.50 14.54
C ILE A 295 0.68 1.22 14.70
N ARG A 296 0.17 1.20 15.93
CA ARG A 296 -1.19 0.75 16.27
C ARG A 296 -2.10 1.95 16.56
N MET A 297 -2.50 2.64 15.50
CA MET A 297 -3.51 3.70 15.58
C MET A 297 -4.89 3.24 15.07
N PRO A 298 -6.00 3.76 15.62
CA PRO A 298 -7.34 3.48 15.15
C PRO A 298 -7.60 4.10 13.77
N ARG A 299 -8.47 3.44 12.99
CA ARG A 299 -8.87 3.82 11.60
C ARG A 299 -7.76 3.69 10.56
N LEU A 300 -6.64 4.38 10.71
CA LEU A 300 -5.49 4.34 9.82
C LEU A 300 -4.23 4.05 10.63
N ASN A 301 -3.70 2.83 10.52
CA ASN A 301 -2.53 2.42 11.29
C ASN A 301 -1.23 3.01 10.71
N GLY A 302 -0.14 2.98 11.49
CA GLY A 302 1.13 3.60 11.12
C GLY A 302 1.75 3.08 9.83
N LEU A 303 1.55 1.80 9.53
CA LEU A 303 2.05 1.25 8.28
C LEU A 303 1.23 1.72 7.08
N GLN A 304 -0.09 1.73 7.20
CA GLN A 304 -0.97 2.25 6.14
C GLN A 304 -0.63 3.72 5.88
N LEU A 305 -0.44 4.51 6.95
CA LEU A 305 0.01 5.89 6.85
C LEU A 305 1.37 6.01 6.17
N PHE A 306 2.36 5.21 6.56
CA PHE A 306 3.68 5.15 5.93
C PHE A 306 3.60 4.92 4.43
N TYR A 307 2.82 3.92 4.00
CA TYR A 307 2.68 3.64 2.58
C TYR A 307 1.95 4.75 1.84
N ARG A 308 0.90 5.35 2.42
CA ARG A 308 0.24 6.51 1.81
C ARG A 308 1.21 7.68 1.66
N MET A 309 2.03 7.99 2.66
CA MET A 309 3.08 9.01 2.56
C MET A 309 4.11 8.65 1.48
N LYS A 310 4.53 7.37 1.38
CA LYS A 310 5.40 6.90 0.28
C LYS A 310 4.75 7.06 -1.10
N SER A 311 3.45 6.86 -1.23
CA SER A 311 2.68 7.04 -2.48
C SER A 311 2.66 8.49 -2.98
N ILE A 312 2.91 9.44 -2.07
CA ILE A 312 2.94 10.87 -2.37
C ILE A 312 4.38 11.33 -2.70
N GLU A 313 5.42 10.47 -2.57
CA GLU A 313 6.86 10.77 -2.58
C GLU A 313 7.42 11.19 -1.21
N MET A 314 7.46 10.25 -0.27
CA MET A 314 8.19 10.45 0.99
C MET A 314 9.67 10.09 0.82
N ASP A 315 10.51 11.11 0.60
CA ASP A 315 11.98 11.05 0.70
C ASP A 315 12.48 11.42 2.11
N THR A 316 11.59 11.40 3.10
CA THR A 316 11.91 11.65 4.50
C THR A 316 12.26 10.36 5.23
N LYS A 317 13.14 10.46 6.22
CA LYS A 317 13.46 9.36 7.13
C LYS A 317 12.26 9.00 8.00
N ILE A 318 12.17 7.74 8.40
CA ILE A 318 11.09 7.29 9.29
C ILE A 318 11.59 6.46 10.45
N ILE A 319 10.99 6.68 11.61
CA ILE A 319 11.06 5.78 12.77
C ILE A 319 9.63 5.47 13.22
N PHE A 320 9.38 4.19 13.49
CA PHE A 320 8.18 3.73 14.17
C PHE A 320 8.42 3.72 15.68
N VAL A 321 7.50 4.28 16.45
CA VAL A 321 7.60 4.35 17.92
C VAL A 321 6.40 3.61 18.49
N SER A 322 6.58 2.38 18.99
CA SER A 322 5.45 1.50 19.32
C SER A 322 5.78 0.45 20.38
N ALA A 323 4.77 -0.23 20.92
CA ALA A 323 4.94 -1.41 21.79
C ALA A 323 5.59 -2.60 21.04
N LEU A 324 6.25 -3.51 21.79
CA LEU A 324 7.07 -4.61 21.25
C LEU A 324 6.31 -5.50 20.25
N GLU A 325 5.10 -5.94 20.60
CA GLU A 325 4.33 -6.87 19.77
C GLU A 325 4.03 -6.30 18.38
N ALA A 326 3.79 -4.99 18.30
CA ALA A 326 3.52 -4.30 17.04
C ALA A 326 4.81 -4.11 16.21
N ALA A 327 5.96 -4.00 16.87
CA ALA A 327 7.25 -3.91 16.21
C ALA A 327 7.66 -5.24 15.57
N ASP A 328 7.43 -6.37 16.26
CA ASP A 328 7.70 -7.71 15.72
C ASP A 328 6.81 -8.01 14.50
N GLU A 329 5.54 -7.60 14.58
CA GLU A 329 4.61 -7.62 13.44
C GLU A 329 5.18 -6.82 12.25
N LEU A 330 5.65 -5.59 12.49
CA LEU A 330 6.22 -4.72 11.45
C LEU A 330 7.45 -5.34 10.76
N LEU A 331 8.38 -5.91 11.53
CA LEU A 331 9.60 -6.52 11.00
C LEU A 331 9.32 -7.69 10.07
N SER A 332 8.37 -8.55 10.45
CA SER A 332 7.97 -9.70 9.62
C SER A 332 7.40 -9.27 8.26
N MET A 333 6.97 -8.03 8.14
CA MET A 333 6.18 -7.50 7.02
C MET A 333 6.95 -6.47 6.18
N LEU A 334 7.99 -5.85 6.73
CA LEU A 334 8.89 -4.93 6.02
C LEU A 334 10.35 -5.39 6.12
N PRO A 335 10.79 -6.35 5.28
CA PRO A 335 12.18 -6.84 5.29
C PRO A 335 13.27 -5.77 5.10
N GLY A 336 12.90 -4.57 4.64
CA GLY A 336 13.82 -3.43 4.49
C GLY A 336 13.93 -2.54 5.75
N ILE A 337 13.06 -2.74 6.73
CA ILE A 337 13.14 -2.08 8.03
C ILE A 337 14.01 -2.91 8.97
N LYS A 338 15.13 -2.32 9.39
CA LYS A 338 15.94 -2.84 10.48
C LYS A 338 15.39 -2.37 11.82
N PHE A 339 15.18 -3.30 12.75
CA PHE A 339 14.66 -3.02 14.10
C PHE A 339 15.52 -1.97 14.81
N ASP A 340 16.83 -2.20 14.84
CA ASP A 340 17.82 -1.33 15.51
C ASP A 340 18.02 0.02 14.81
N LYS A 341 17.32 0.26 13.69
CA LYS A 341 17.35 1.56 13.00
C LYS A 341 16.00 2.26 13.03
N HIS A 342 14.94 1.62 12.55
CA HIS A 342 13.67 2.31 12.31
C HIS A 342 12.60 2.01 13.36
N ILE A 343 12.92 1.32 14.46
CA ILE A 343 11.93 1.03 15.51
C ILE A 343 12.45 1.46 16.87
N ILE A 344 11.64 2.26 17.57
CA ILE A 344 11.79 2.61 18.98
C ILE A 344 10.67 1.91 19.75
N LYS A 345 11.05 1.18 20.81
CA LYS A 345 10.09 0.47 21.67
C LYS A 345 9.59 1.37 22.80
N LYS A 346 8.28 1.41 23.00
CA LYS A 346 7.64 2.00 24.19
C LYS A 346 7.55 0.97 25.34
N PRO A 347 7.70 1.39 26.61
CA PRO A 347 8.10 2.73 27.05
C PRO A 347 9.61 2.95 26.82
N ILE A 348 9.99 4.21 26.60
CA ILE A 348 11.39 4.64 26.45
C ILE A 348 11.61 5.95 27.20
N GLY A 349 12.75 6.06 27.89
CA GLY A 349 13.18 7.29 28.56
C GLY A 349 13.68 8.35 27.56
N ARG A 350 13.87 9.57 28.05
CA ARG A 350 14.27 10.72 27.22
C ARG A 350 15.60 10.49 26.50
N GLU A 351 16.65 10.14 27.23
CA GLU A 351 18.01 10.02 26.70
C GLU A 351 18.11 8.98 25.57
N PRO A 352 17.67 7.71 25.74
CA PRO A 352 17.73 6.72 24.67
C PRO A 352 16.81 7.04 23.48
N PHE A 353 15.70 7.76 23.71
CA PHE A 353 14.86 8.26 22.63
C PHE A 353 15.61 9.28 21.78
N LEU A 354 16.20 10.31 22.40
CA LEU A 354 16.92 11.37 21.70
C LEU A 354 18.17 10.87 20.98
N GLU A 355 18.92 9.95 21.58
CA GLU A 355 20.05 9.29 20.93
C GLU A 355 19.64 8.71 19.58
N ARG A 356 18.52 7.96 19.56
CA ARG A 356 18.02 7.31 18.35
C ARG A 356 17.56 8.29 17.28
N ILE A 357 16.92 9.39 17.68
CA ILE A 357 16.50 10.46 16.77
C ILE A 357 17.72 11.13 16.14
N ASN A 358 18.70 11.50 16.95
CA ASN A 358 19.92 12.17 16.51
C ASN A 358 20.72 11.30 15.54
N THR A 359 20.89 9.99 15.84
CA THR A 359 21.53 9.04 14.92
C THR A 359 20.82 9.04 13.57
N MET A 360 19.50 8.87 13.56
CA MET A 360 18.73 8.80 12.31
C MET A 360 18.86 10.09 11.49
N ILE A 361 18.72 11.27 12.12
CA ILE A 361 18.81 12.57 11.42
C ILE A 361 20.21 12.83 10.86
N SER A 362 21.28 12.36 11.52
CA SER A 362 22.66 12.56 11.07
C SER A 362 23.06 11.75 9.83
N GLU A 363 22.37 10.65 9.53
CA GLU A 363 22.73 9.77 8.40
C GLU A 363 22.33 10.33 7.03
N PRO A 364 23.01 9.98 5.92
CA PRO A 364 22.50 10.28 4.57
C PRO A 364 21.17 9.56 4.30
N LEU A 365 20.30 10.15 3.47
CA LEU A 365 19.17 9.42 2.89
C LEU A 365 19.72 8.28 2.02
N ALA A 366 19.18 7.07 2.21
CA ALA A 366 19.71 5.82 1.67
C ALA A 366 19.10 5.40 0.34
#